data_AF-A0AAD4GLU2-F1
#
_entry.id   AF-A0AAD4GLU2-F1
#
_cell.length_a   1.000
_cell.length_b   1.000
_cell.length_c   1.000
_cell.angle_alpha   90.00
_cell.angle_beta   90.00
_cell.angle_gamma   90.00
#
_symmetry.space_group_name_H-M   'P 1'
#
loop_
_entity.id
_entity.type
_entity.pdbx_description
1 polymer ?
#
loop_
_entity_poly.entity_id
_entity_poly.type
_entity_poly.pdbx_seq_one_letter_code
_entity_poly.pdbx_strand_id
1 'polypeptide(L)'
;MVGRAYSKTKRKHLQASKQEEAIAEAVNILQEQMSKPEGTQQSIRKICSTVQERWQAKPGYKDIRVSCDTVQRRMDNGSTRHQNNMETKSWLSEQEEDRVVKFCLEYAARGFPLKHNSLKLYVDSI
;
A
#
# COMPACT_ATOMS: atom_id res chain seq x y z
N MET A 1 -7.12 -1.53 23.01
CA MET A 1 -6.33 -2.78 23.13
C MET A 1 -4.97 -2.59 22.45
N VAL A 2 -3.94 -2.24 23.21
CA VAL A 2 -2.55 -2.15 22.73
C VAL A 2 -1.83 -3.43 23.18
N GLY A 3 -1.11 -4.12 22.28
CA GLY A 3 -0.31 -5.30 22.62
C GLY A 3 -0.72 -6.65 22.00
N ARG A 4 -1.80 -6.72 21.21
CA ARG A 4 -2.14 -7.96 20.47
C ARG A 4 -1.26 -8.09 19.22
N ALA A 5 -0.60 -9.24 19.06
CA ALA A 5 0.17 -9.53 17.85
C ALA A 5 -0.73 -9.51 16.60
N TYR A 6 -0.25 -8.87 15.53
CA TYR A 6 -0.96 -8.84 14.26
C TYR A 6 -1.01 -10.21 13.59
N SER A 7 -2.10 -10.47 12.87
CA SER A 7 -2.18 -11.64 11.98
C SER A 7 -1.07 -11.62 10.92
N LYS A 8 -0.69 -12.79 10.41
CA LYS A 8 0.35 -12.89 9.35
C LYS A 8 0.02 -12.01 8.14
N THR A 9 -1.25 -11.99 7.73
CA THR A 9 -1.74 -11.17 6.61
C THR A 9 -1.60 -9.68 6.89
N LYS A 10 -2.02 -9.22 8.08
CA LYS A 10 -1.90 -7.81 8.46
C LYS A 10 -0.44 -7.34 8.55
N ARG A 11 0.46 -8.21 9.02
CA ARG A 11 1.91 -7.94 9.00
C ARG A 11 2.45 -7.76 7.58
N LYS A 12 2.07 -8.65 6.65
CA LYS A 12 2.46 -8.54 5.23
C LYS A 12 1.91 -7.27 4.59
N HIS A 13 0.66 -6.91 4.88
CA HIS A 13 0.05 -5.68 4.38
C HIS A 13 0.79 -4.44 4.87
N LEU A 14 1.07 -4.36 6.18
CA LEU A 14 1.85 -3.26 6.74
C LEU A 14 3.25 -3.17 6.13
N GLN A 15 3.92 -4.31 5.91
CA GLN A 15 5.23 -4.33 5.25
C GLN A 15 5.15 -3.84 3.80
N ALA A 16 4.12 -4.26 3.05
CA ALA A 16 3.90 -3.82 1.68
C ALA A 16 3.59 -2.31 1.60
N SER A 17 2.77 -1.78 2.51
CA SER A 17 2.48 -0.33 2.59
C SER A 17 3.77 0.48 2.77
N LYS A 18 4.60 0.10 3.74
CA LYS A 18 5.89 0.76 3.99
C LYS A 18 6.83 0.70 2.79
N GLN A 19 6.84 -0.43 2.09
CA GLN A 19 7.64 -0.63 0.89
C GLN A 19 7.17 0.27 -0.27
N GLU A 20 5.85 0.43 -0.42
CA GLU A 20 5.23 1.34 -1.39
C GLU A 20 5.53 2.81 -1.07
N GLU A 21 5.43 3.21 0.20
CA GLU A 21 5.80 4.56 0.66
C GLU A 21 7.25 4.92 0.33
N ALA A 22 8.18 3.99 0.55
CA ALA A 22 9.59 4.21 0.22
C ALA A 22 9.85 4.35 -1.29
N ILE A 23 9.13 3.57 -2.12
CA ILE A 23 9.21 3.68 -3.58
C ILE A 23 8.61 5.01 -4.05
N ALA A 24 7.49 5.43 -3.48
CA ALA A 24 6.85 6.70 -3.80
C ALA A 24 7.76 7.89 -3.47
N GLU A 25 8.45 7.88 -2.32
CA GLU A 25 9.45 8.91 -1.99
C GLU A 25 10.56 8.98 -3.04
N ALA A 26 11.09 7.82 -3.48
CA ALA A 26 12.12 7.77 -4.50
C ALA A 26 11.66 8.30 -5.87
N VAL A 27 10.41 8.01 -6.25
CA VAL A 27 9.79 8.55 -7.48
C VAL A 27 9.66 10.07 -7.40
N ASN A 28 9.17 10.60 -6.28
CA ASN A 28 9.02 12.05 -6.09
C ASN A 28 10.36 12.78 -6.17
N ILE A 29 11.40 12.27 -5.49
CA ILE A 29 12.74 12.84 -5.56
C ILE A 29 13.28 12.82 -7.00
N LEU A 30 13.01 11.75 -7.75
CA LEU A 30 13.43 11.65 -9.14
C LEU A 30 12.69 12.67 -10.03
N GLN A 31 11.38 12.87 -9.83
CA GLN A 31 10.62 13.91 -10.53
C GLN A 31 11.16 15.32 -10.23
N GLU A 32 11.50 15.62 -8.97
CA GLU A 32 12.12 16.89 -8.59
C GLU A 32 13.49 17.10 -9.23
N GLN A 33 14.26 16.02 -9.44
CA GLN A 33 15.57 16.08 -10.10
C GLN A 33 15.44 16.32 -11.60
N MET A 34 14.41 15.78 -12.26
CA MET A 34 14.14 16.02 -13.68
C MET A 34 13.79 17.49 -13.98
N SER A 35 13.25 18.22 -12.99
CA SER A 35 12.97 19.66 -13.09
C SER A 35 14.22 20.54 -12.94
N LYS A 36 15.39 19.98 -12.61
CA LYS A 36 16.64 20.72 -12.41
C LYS A 36 17.48 20.75 -13.70
N PRO A 37 18.27 21.82 -13.92
CA PRO A 37 19.13 21.93 -15.09
C PRO A 37 20.16 20.78 -15.15
N GLU A 38 20.45 20.35 -16.38
CA GLU A 38 21.41 19.28 -16.69
C GLU A 38 22.78 19.59 -16.06
N GLY A 39 23.33 18.64 -15.29
CA GLY A 39 24.62 18.78 -14.60
C GLY A 39 24.55 18.69 -13.07
N THR A 40 23.39 18.93 -12.45
CA THR A 40 23.18 18.73 -10.99
C THR A 40 22.36 17.48 -10.65
N GLN A 41 21.90 16.77 -11.68
CA GLN A 41 21.01 15.64 -11.54
C GLN A 41 21.74 14.43 -10.93
N GLN A 42 21.16 13.88 -9.88
CA GLN A 42 21.64 12.63 -9.30
C GLN A 42 21.17 11.44 -10.13
N SER A 43 22.01 10.41 -10.26
CA SER A 43 21.61 9.18 -10.92
C SER A 43 20.50 8.47 -10.14
N ILE A 44 19.60 7.79 -10.87
CA ILE A 44 18.49 7.00 -10.28
C ILE A 44 19.02 6.03 -9.21
N ARG A 45 20.16 5.38 -9.48
CA ARG A 45 20.80 4.46 -8.53
C ARG A 45 21.17 5.13 -7.21
N LYS A 46 21.73 6.34 -7.28
CA LYS A 46 22.11 7.12 -6.09
C LYS A 46 20.88 7.54 -5.30
N ILE A 47 19.82 7.97 -5.97
CA ILE A 47 18.55 8.31 -5.31
C ILE A 47 17.97 7.08 -4.62
N CYS A 48 17.88 5.94 -5.32
CA CYS A 48 17.35 4.70 -4.75
C CYS A 48 18.17 4.24 -3.53
N SER A 49 19.50 4.27 -3.59
CA SER A 49 20.35 3.89 -2.46
C SER A 49 20.17 4.82 -1.27
N THR A 50 20.15 6.14 -1.49
CA THR A 50 19.97 7.13 -0.43
C THR A 50 18.60 7.01 0.24
N VAL A 51 17.53 6.80 -0.53
CA VAL A 51 16.19 6.57 0.03
C VAL A 51 16.17 5.25 0.80
N GLN A 52 16.72 4.18 0.24
CA GLN A 52 16.77 2.89 0.94
C GLN A 52 17.51 2.99 2.28
N GLU A 53 18.68 3.62 2.31
CA GLU A 53 19.46 3.84 3.55
C GLU A 53 18.66 4.64 4.58
N ARG A 54 18.01 5.74 4.15
CA ARG A 54 17.17 6.57 5.01
C ARG A 54 16.01 5.76 5.64
N TRP A 55 15.38 4.89 4.88
CA TRP A 55 14.30 4.05 5.39
C TRP A 55 14.82 2.95 6.30
N GLN A 56 15.92 2.29 5.93
CA GLN A 56 16.51 1.23 6.74
C GLN A 56 17.08 1.73 8.07
N ALA A 57 17.45 3.01 8.16
CA ALA A 57 17.85 3.65 9.42
C ALA A 57 16.69 3.77 10.43
N LYS A 58 15.43 3.75 9.99
CA LYS A 58 14.26 3.82 10.88
C LYS A 58 14.04 2.48 11.58
N PRO A 59 13.66 2.47 12.87
CA PRO A 59 13.39 1.24 13.61
C PRO A 59 12.18 0.49 13.01
N GLY A 60 12.38 -0.77 12.63
CA GLY A 60 11.33 -1.61 12.03
C GLY A 60 11.15 -1.47 10.51
N TYR A 61 12.17 -0.95 9.82
CA TYR A 61 12.17 -0.72 8.37
C TYR A 61 13.42 -1.30 7.65
N LYS A 62 14.19 -2.16 8.33
CA LYS A 62 15.43 -2.76 7.80
C LYS A 62 15.24 -3.59 6.53
N ASP A 63 14.06 -4.14 6.31
CA ASP A 63 13.77 -5.03 5.18
C ASP A 63 13.30 -4.28 3.92
N ILE A 64 13.28 -2.95 3.93
CA ILE A 64 12.86 -2.16 2.77
C ILE A 64 13.94 -2.21 1.69
N ARG A 65 13.52 -2.47 0.45
CA ARG A 65 14.39 -2.47 -0.73
C ARG A 65 13.83 -1.59 -1.84
N VAL A 66 14.57 -0.56 -2.25
CA VAL A 66 14.13 0.33 -3.34
C VAL A 66 14.82 -0.11 -4.63
N SER A 67 14.08 -0.75 -5.53
CA SER A 67 14.62 -1.20 -6.82
C SER A 67 14.53 -0.08 -7.87
N CYS A 68 15.63 0.18 -8.57
CA CYS A 68 15.67 1.18 -9.64
C CYS A 68 14.69 0.86 -10.77
N ASP A 69 14.56 -0.41 -11.16
CA ASP A 69 13.63 -0.83 -12.21
C ASP A 69 12.17 -0.55 -11.82
N THR A 70 11.84 -0.74 -10.55
CA THR A 70 10.49 -0.47 -10.05
C THR A 70 10.22 1.03 -10.07
N VAL A 71 11.16 1.86 -9.60
CA VAL A 71 11.05 3.32 -9.61
C VAL A 71 10.91 3.84 -11.05
N GLN A 72 11.71 3.32 -11.99
CA GLN A 72 11.62 3.71 -13.39
C GLN A 72 10.27 3.33 -14.01
N ARG A 73 9.79 2.09 -13.78
CA ARG A 73 8.44 1.69 -14.22
C ARG A 73 7.34 2.59 -13.64
N ARG A 74 7.47 3.06 -12.39
CA ARG A 74 6.52 4.00 -11.79
C ARG A 74 6.54 5.38 -12.45
N MET A 75 7.72 5.85 -12.85
CA MET A 75 7.86 7.11 -13.59
C MET A 75 7.17 7.06 -14.94
N ASP A 76 7.23 5.92 -15.64
CA ASP A 76 6.64 5.71 -16.96
C ASP A 76 5.10 5.47 -16.90
N ASN A 77 4.41 6.05 -15.91
CA ASN A 77 2.99 5.84 -15.58
C ASN A 77 2.61 4.41 -15.16
N GLY A 78 3.55 3.60 -14.68
CA GLY A 78 3.23 2.29 -14.13
C GLY A 78 2.46 2.38 -12.81
N SER A 79 1.27 1.77 -12.74
CA SER A 79 0.49 1.68 -11.49
C SER A 79 1.15 0.76 -10.45
N THR A 80 0.83 0.98 -9.18
CA THR A 80 1.23 0.04 -8.10
C THR A 80 0.62 -1.34 -8.34
N ARG A 81 1.27 -2.39 -7.84
CA ARG A 81 0.65 -3.73 -7.85
C ARG A 81 -0.67 -3.74 -7.09
N HIS A 82 -0.77 -2.92 -6.04
CA HIS A 82 -1.99 -2.76 -5.27
C HIS A 82 -3.10 -2.08 -6.08
N GLN A 83 -2.81 -0.95 -6.73
CA GLN A 83 -3.71 -0.24 -7.65
C GLN A 83 -4.16 -1.14 -8.79
N ASN A 84 -3.22 -1.82 -9.47
CA ASN A 84 -3.55 -2.77 -10.53
C ASN A 84 -4.48 -3.87 -10.02
N ASN A 85 -4.21 -4.43 -8.83
CA ASN A 85 -5.09 -5.44 -8.25
C ASN A 85 -6.45 -4.87 -7.85
N MET A 86 -6.53 -3.64 -7.35
CA MET A 86 -7.80 -2.97 -7.03
C MET A 86 -8.62 -2.74 -8.30
N GLU A 87 -8.00 -2.19 -9.34
CA GLU A 87 -8.66 -1.86 -10.61
C GLU A 87 -9.08 -3.09 -11.41
N THR A 88 -8.25 -4.15 -11.43
CA THR A 88 -8.47 -5.29 -12.33
C THR A 88 -8.93 -6.57 -11.66
N LYS A 89 -8.75 -6.71 -10.33
CA LYS A 89 -8.97 -7.98 -9.63
C LYS A 89 -9.81 -7.88 -8.36
N SER A 90 -10.13 -6.67 -7.89
CA SER A 90 -10.97 -6.55 -6.71
C SER A 90 -12.43 -6.75 -7.08
N TRP A 91 -13.14 -7.50 -6.25
CA TRP A 91 -14.59 -7.65 -6.37
C TRP A 91 -15.35 -6.50 -5.71
N LEU A 92 -14.70 -5.77 -4.81
CA LEU A 92 -15.25 -4.63 -4.09
C LEU A 92 -14.24 -3.47 -4.13
N SER A 93 -14.72 -2.26 -4.32
CA SER A 93 -13.93 -1.07 -4.04
C SER A 93 -13.66 -0.93 -2.54
N GLU A 94 -12.66 -0.13 -2.17
CA GLU A 94 -12.32 0.12 -0.77
C GLU A 94 -13.52 0.65 0.04
N GLN A 95 -14.35 1.49 -0.58
CA GLN A 95 -15.56 2.03 0.03
C GLN A 95 -16.62 0.94 0.28
N GLU A 96 -16.77 0.00 -0.64
CA GLU A 96 -17.71 -1.11 -0.52
C GLU A 96 -17.23 -2.12 0.53
N GLU A 97 -15.92 -2.43 0.53
CA GLU A 97 -15.32 -3.27 1.56
C GLU A 97 -15.54 -2.69 2.97
N ASP A 98 -15.31 -1.38 3.15
CA ASP A 98 -15.53 -0.69 4.42
C ASP A 98 -16.99 -0.77 4.88
N ARG A 99 -17.95 -0.61 3.95
CA ARG A 99 -19.39 -0.77 4.24
C ARG A 99 -19.71 -2.18 4.72
N VAL A 100 -19.19 -3.20 4.04
CA VAL A 100 -19.41 -4.62 4.40
C VAL A 100 -18.81 -4.95 5.75
N VAL A 101 -17.59 -4.48 6.04
CA VAL A 101 -16.93 -4.68 7.33
C VAL A 101 -17.70 -3.99 8.44
N LYS A 102 -18.12 -2.74 8.23
CA LYS A 102 -18.92 -1.98 9.20
C LYS A 102 -20.25 -2.68 9.49
N PHE A 103 -20.96 -3.13 8.46
CA PHE A 103 -22.18 -3.92 8.62
C PHE A 103 -21.94 -5.17 9.47
N CYS A 104 -20.88 -5.94 9.20
CA CYS A 104 -20.54 -7.12 9.99
C CYS A 104 -20.26 -6.79 11.47
N LEU A 105 -19.53 -5.70 11.73
CA LEU A 105 -19.24 -5.25 13.09
C LEU A 105 -20.50 -4.81 13.83
N GLU A 106 -21.39 -4.06 13.19
CA GLU A 106 -22.67 -3.65 13.77
C GLU A 106 -23.59 -4.86 14.04
N TYR A 107 -23.63 -5.81 13.11
CA TYR A 107 -24.43 -7.03 13.25
C TYR A 107 -23.93 -7.90 14.42
N ALA A 108 -22.62 -8.04 14.56
CA ALA A 108 -21.98 -8.74 15.68
C ALA A 108 -22.19 -8.00 17.02
N ALA A 109 -22.11 -6.67 17.04
CA ALA A 109 -22.35 -5.87 18.24
C ALA A 109 -23.77 -6.00 18.77
N ARG A 110 -24.75 -6.21 17.87
CA ARG A 110 -26.15 -6.50 18.23
C ARG A 110 -26.39 -7.94 18.70
N GLY A 111 -25.36 -8.79 18.69
CA GLY A 111 -25.45 -10.19 19.11
C GLY A 111 -26.12 -11.12 18.09
N PHE A 112 -26.34 -10.66 16.85
CA PHE A 112 -26.91 -11.52 15.82
C PHE A 112 -25.83 -12.40 15.18
N PRO A 113 -26.11 -13.70 14.96
CA PRO A 113 -25.18 -14.57 14.25
C PRO A 113 -25.08 -14.15 12.78
N LEU A 114 -23.86 -13.89 12.32
CA LEU A 114 -23.61 -13.51 10.93
C LEU A 114 -23.95 -14.69 9.99
N LYS A 115 -25.10 -14.63 9.33
CA LYS A 115 -25.50 -15.64 8.33
C LYS A 115 -25.01 -15.23 6.95
N HIS A 116 -24.56 -16.21 6.16
CA HIS A 116 -24.10 -15.98 4.79
C HIS A 116 -25.17 -15.27 3.95
N ASN A 117 -26.45 -15.68 4.05
CA ASN A 117 -27.54 -15.06 3.29
C ASN A 117 -27.74 -13.58 3.65
N SER A 118 -27.59 -13.21 4.92
CA SER A 118 -27.72 -11.80 5.36
C SER A 118 -26.57 -10.96 4.82
N LEU A 119 -25.36 -11.50 4.80
CA LEU A 119 -24.20 -10.84 4.22
C LEU A 119 -24.36 -10.70 2.70
N LYS A 120 -24.82 -11.75 2.03
CA LYS A 120 -25.07 -11.74 0.58
C LYS A 120 -26.11 -10.68 0.20
N LEU A 121 -27.26 -10.64 0.88
CA LEU A 121 -28.28 -9.62 0.65
C LEU A 121 -27.74 -8.19 0.81
N TYR A 122 -26.87 -7.98 1.78
CA TYR A 122 -26.24 -6.67 1.98
C TYR A 122 -25.25 -6.35 0.86
N VAL A 123 -24.37 -7.28 0.51
CA VAL A 123 -23.39 -7.10 -0.57
C VAL A 123 -24.07 -6.88 -1.93
N ASP A 124 -25.13 -7.64 -2.24
CA ASP A 124 -25.90 -7.49 -3.49
C ASP A 124 -26.69 -6.16 -3.55
N SER A 125 -26.82 -5.45 -2.42
CA SER A 125 -27.51 -4.14 -2.33
C SER A 125 -26.57 -2.93 -2.39
N ILE A 126 -25.26 -3.17 -2.41
CA ILE A 126 -24.22 -2.15 -2.55
C ILE A 126 -23.96 -1.90 -4.03
#